data_AF-A0A497EVU9-F1
#
_entry.id   AF-A0A497EVU9-F1
#
_cell.length_a   1.000
_cell.length_b   1.000
_cell.length_c   1.000
_cell.angle_alpha   90.00
_cell.angle_beta   90.00
_cell.angle_gamma   90.00
#
_symmetry.space_group_name_H-M   'P 1'
#
loop_
_entity.id
_entity.type
_entity.pdbx_description
1 polymer ?
#
loop_
_entity_poly.entity_id
_entity_poly.type
_entity_poly.pdbx_seq_one_letter_code
_entity_poly.pdbx_strand_id
1 'polypeptide(L)'
;MITMLPIRVFKTLKYRDFKILRAIEIGMNTFEFVPIDYISRKVKFNIEVTSMILNKLCKLGVVRRRFGAYEGYSLTTWGYDCLALKYLVDSGYIEAIGKPLGVGKEADVYDALTPANERVAIKFHRLGRLSFKKTRRVRSY
;
A
#
# COMPACT_ATOMS: atom_id res chain seq x y z
N MET A 1 -2.82 14.44 8.79
CA MET A 1 -2.66 14.48 7.32
C MET A 1 -2.17 13.15 6.70
N ILE A 2 -2.26 11.99 7.38
CA ILE A 2 -1.65 10.73 6.91
C ILE A 2 -2.65 9.82 6.18
N THR A 3 -3.96 10.03 6.33
CA THR A 3 -4.99 9.03 5.93
C THR A 3 -5.39 9.08 4.46
N MET A 4 -5.21 10.21 3.77
CA MET A 4 -5.48 10.34 2.33
C MET A 4 -4.33 9.84 1.43
N LEU A 5 -3.22 9.39 2.02
CA LEU A 5 -2.04 8.95 1.27
C LEU A 5 -2.32 7.75 0.32
N PRO A 6 -2.92 6.62 0.74
CA PRO A 6 -3.05 5.46 -0.13
C PRO A 6 -3.92 5.72 -1.37
N ILE A 7 -5.04 6.44 -1.23
CA ILE A 7 -5.92 6.77 -2.36
C ILE A 7 -5.23 7.73 -3.33
N ARG A 8 -4.52 8.74 -2.81
CA ARG A 8 -3.74 9.67 -3.64
C ARG A 8 -2.62 8.95 -4.37
N VAL A 9 -1.88 8.10 -3.66
CA VAL A 9 -0.79 7.31 -4.24
C VAL A 9 -1.32 6.38 -5.32
N PHE A 10 -2.43 5.68 -5.06
CA PHE A 10 -3.06 4.78 -6.02
C PHE A 10 -3.30 5.46 -7.38
N LYS A 11 -3.80 6.70 -7.39
CA LYS A 11 -4.01 7.48 -8.62
C LYS A 11 -2.72 7.79 -9.40
N THR A 12 -1.56 7.78 -8.75
CA THR A 12 -0.25 8.03 -9.38
C THR A 12 0.46 6.76 -9.86
N LEU A 13 -0.03 5.58 -9.46
CA LEU A 13 0.57 4.30 -9.82
C LEU A 13 0.14 3.87 -11.22
N LYS A 14 1.11 3.40 -12.00
CA LYS A 14 0.89 2.87 -13.36
C LYS A 14 0.88 1.35 -13.35
N TYR A 15 0.48 0.74 -14.47
CA TYR A 15 0.48 -0.72 -14.64
C TYR A 15 1.82 -1.38 -14.26
N ARG A 16 2.96 -0.79 -14.67
CA ARG A 16 4.30 -1.30 -14.34
C ARG A 16 4.58 -1.28 -12.83
N ASP A 17 4.06 -0.27 -12.14
CA ASP A 17 4.21 -0.13 -10.69
C ASP A 17 3.47 -1.27 -9.97
N PHE A 18 2.22 -1.54 -10.35
CA PHE A 18 1.44 -2.66 -9.81
C PHE A 18 2.07 -4.03 -10.11
N LYS A 19 2.68 -4.20 -11.28
CA LYS A 19 3.40 -5.44 -11.62
C LYS A 19 4.57 -5.69 -10.66
N ILE A 20 5.32 -4.65 -10.28
CA ILE A 20 6.39 -4.73 -9.29
C ILE A 20 5.83 -4.98 -7.88
N LEU A 21 4.78 -4.26 -7.47
CA LEU A 21 4.15 -4.47 -6.16
C LEU A 21 3.68 -5.93 -5.99
N ARG A 22 3.04 -6.51 -7.02
CA ARG A 22 2.60 -7.91 -7.01
C ARG A 22 3.77 -8.89 -6.99
N ALA A 23 4.88 -8.58 -7.67
CA ALA A 23 6.09 -9.41 -7.62
C ALA A 23 6.72 -9.43 -6.22
N ILE A 24 6.74 -8.28 -5.54
CA ILE A 24 7.18 -8.19 -4.14
C ILE A 24 6.24 -9.00 -3.24
N GLU A 25 4.92 -8.82 -3.37
CA GLU A 25 3.93 -9.56 -2.57
C GLU A 25 4.14 -11.08 -2.64
N ILE A 26 4.30 -11.61 -3.85
CA ILE A 26 4.55 -13.05 -4.06
C ILE A 26 5.91 -13.47 -3.47
N GLY A 27 6.94 -12.63 -3.63
CA GLY A 27 8.26 -12.89 -3.08
C GLY A 27 8.30 -12.87 -1.55
N MET A 28 7.42 -12.11 -0.90
CA MET A 28 7.37 -12.01 0.56
C MET A 28 6.98 -13.31 1.26
N ASN A 29 6.39 -14.28 0.54
CA ASN A 29 6.14 -15.62 1.06
C ASN A 29 7.45 -16.41 1.30
N THR A 30 8.54 -16.03 0.64
CA THR A 30 9.83 -16.73 0.71
C THR A 30 10.93 -15.86 1.34
N PHE A 31 10.87 -14.54 1.15
CA PHE A 31 11.87 -13.60 1.64
C PHE A 31 11.23 -12.57 2.56
N GLU A 32 11.86 -12.26 3.71
CA GLU A 32 11.43 -11.12 4.54
C GLU A 32 11.55 -9.79 3.75
N PHE A 33 12.66 -9.63 3.01
CA PHE A 33 12.88 -8.54 2.07
C PHE A 33 13.25 -9.14 0.71
N VAL A 34 12.43 -8.90 -0.30
CA VAL A 34 12.58 -9.51 -1.62
C VAL A 34 13.75 -8.87 -2.37
N PRO A 35 14.76 -9.64 -2.84
CA PRO A 35 15.90 -9.10 -3.58
C PRO A 35 15.49 -8.44 -4.90
N ILE A 36 16.18 -7.37 -5.30
CA ILE A 36 15.91 -6.68 -6.57
C ILE A 36 16.03 -7.61 -7.80
N ASP A 37 17.01 -8.51 -7.81
CA ASP A 37 17.19 -9.47 -8.91
C ASP A 37 15.99 -10.41 -9.06
N TYR A 38 15.41 -10.85 -7.94
CA TYR A 38 14.19 -11.66 -7.95
C TYR A 38 13.02 -10.88 -8.55
N ILE A 39 12.82 -9.63 -8.11
CA ILE A 39 11.75 -8.76 -8.60
C ILE A 39 11.91 -8.55 -10.11
N SER A 40 13.10 -8.16 -10.55
CA SER A 40 13.45 -7.87 -11.94
C SER A 40 13.16 -9.08 -12.85
N ARG A 41 13.59 -10.28 -12.44
CA ARG A 41 13.31 -11.53 -13.15
C ARG A 41 11.82 -11.84 -13.20
N LYS A 42 11.10 -11.66 -12.09
CA LYS A 42 9.66 -11.96 -12.00
C LYS A 42 8.84 -11.05 -12.93
N VAL A 43 9.17 -9.76 -13.00
CA VAL A 43 8.44 -8.80 -13.85
C VAL A 43 8.96 -8.73 -15.29
N LYS A 44 10.10 -9.36 -15.58
CA LYS A 44 10.82 -9.33 -16.87
C LYS A 44 11.22 -7.90 -17.28
N PHE A 45 11.72 -7.11 -16.33
CA PHE A 45 12.30 -5.79 -16.59
C PHE A 45 13.81 -5.83 -16.34
N ASN A 46 14.53 -4.85 -16.89
CA ASN A 46 15.94 -4.63 -16.57
C ASN A 46 16.10 -4.14 -15.13
N ILE A 47 17.26 -4.42 -14.54
CA ILE A 47 17.54 -4.08 -13.14
C ILE A 47 17.46 -2.56 -12.90
N GLU A 48 17.95 -1.76 -13.84
CA GLU A 48 17.96 -0.29 -13.78
C GLU A 48 16.55 0.28 -13.75
N VAL A 49 15.69 -0.21 -14.64
CA VAL A 49 14.29 0.24 -14.71
C VAL A 49 13.52 -0.21 -13.47
N THR A 50 13.78 -1.42 -12.99
CA THR A 50 13.20 -1.95 -11.76
C THR A 50 13.62 -1.08 -10.57
N SER A 51 14.91 -0.74 -10.46
CA SER A 51 15.44 0.16 -9.42
C SER A 51 14.82 1.55 -9.48
N MET A 52 14.69 2.14 -10.67
CA MET A 52 14.03 3.45 -10.86
C MET A 52 12.59 3.45 -10.33
N ILE A 53 11.81 2.41 -10.68
CA ILE A 53 10.42 2.29 -10.21
C ILE A 53 10.40 2.04 -8.71
N LEU A 54 11.25 1.16 -8.18
CA LEU A 54 11.34 0.89 -6.74
C LEU A 54 11.70 2.14 -5.93
N ASN A 55 12.61 2.98 -6.43
CA ASN A 55 12.92 4.26 -5.82
C ASN A 55 11.72 5.21 -5.78
N LYS A 56 10.92 5.28 -6.86
CA LYS A 56 9.64 6.01 -6.88
C LYS A 56 8.68 5.44 -5.83
N LEU A 57 8.51 4.12 -5.77
CA LEU A 57 7.61 3.44 -4.84
C LEU A 57 8.01 3.63 -3.37
N CYS A 58 9.31 3.66 -3.08
CA CYS A 58 9.82 3.98 -1.75
C CYS A 58 9.51 5.42 -1.35
N LYS A 59 9.70 6.39 -2.26
CA LYS A 59 9.33 7.80 -2.02
C LYS A 59 7.83 7.98 -1.75
N LEU A 60 6.99 7.17 -2.40
CA LEU A 60 5.54 7.15 -2.17
C LEU A 60 5.13 6.41 -0.89
N GLY A 61 6.06 5.73 -0.21
CA GLY A 61 5.81 5.01 1.05
C GLY A 61 5.03 3.70 0.90
N VAL A 62 4.85 3.18 -0.32
CA VAL A 62 4.14 1.91 -0.59
C VAL A 62 5.06 0.69 -0.50
N VAL A 63 6.38 0.92 -0.63
CA VAL A 63 7.41 -0.10 -0.50
C VAL A 63 8.44 0.38 0.51
N ARG A 64 8.95 -0.54 1.32
CA ARG A 64 10.08 -0.32 2.23
C ARG A 64 11.32 -0.96 1.63
N ARG A 65 12.41 -0.19 1.55
CA ARG A 65 13.74 -0.67 1.18
C ARG A 65 14.55 -1.00 2.43
N ARG A 66 15.35 -2.05 2.39
CA ARG A 66 16.34 -2.39 3.42
C ARG A 66 17.68 -2.72 2.75
N PHE A 67 18.74 -2.17 3.32
CA PHE A 67 20.11 -2.53 2.98
C PHE A 67 20.64 -3.45 4.08
N GLY A 68 21.05 -4.65 3.68
CA GLY A 68 21.72 -5.62 4.53
C GLY A 68 22.82 -6.30 3.72
N ALA A 69 22.86 -7.63 3.74
CA ALA A 69 23.73 -8.40 2.84
C ALA A 69 23.39 -8.17 1.34
N TYR A 70 22.17 -7.75 1.06
CA TYR A 70 21.72 -7.37 -0.27
C TYR A 70 20.67 -6.25 -0.19
N GLU A 71 20.35 -5.68 -1.35
CA GLU A 71 19.29 -4.71 -1.50
C GLU A 71 17.93 -5.42 -1.62
N GLY A 72 17.09 -5.27 -0.60
CA GLY A 72 15.81 -5.95 -0.50
C GLY A 72 14.63 -5.00 -0.29
N TYR A 73 13.44 -5.48 -0.66
CA TYR A 73 12.20 -4.70 -0.67
C TYR A 73 11.03 -5.46 -0.06
N SER A 74 10.20 -4.78 0.72
CA SER A 74 8.96 -5.33 1.28
C SER A 74 7.79 -4.36 1.08
N LEU A 75 6.57 -4.86 1.04
CA LEU A 75 5.38 -4.01 1.01
C LEU A 75 5.15 -3.34 2.36
N THR A 76 4.67 -2.10 2.33
CA THR A 76 4.08 -1.46 3.51
C THR A 76 2.58 -1.72 3.55
N THR A 77 1.92 -1.34 4.64
CA THR A 77 0.46 -1.40 4.74
C THR A 77 -0.22 -0.63 3.60
N TRP A 78 0.39 0.48 3.14
CA TRP A 78 -0.15 1.26 2.02
C TRP A 78 0.07 0.56 0.68
N GLY A 79 1.17 -0.17 0.52
CA GLY A 79 1.38 -1.02 -0.66
C GLY A 79 0.30 -2.10 -0.79
N TYR A 80 -0.06 -2.74 0.32
CA TYR A 80 -1.18 -3.68 0.37
C TYR A 80 -2.52 -3.01 0.07
N ASP A 81 -2.79 -1.84 0.64
CA ASP A 81 -4.02 -1.08 0.33
C ASP A 81 -4.13 -0.80 -1.18
N CYS A 82 -3.03 -0.41 -1.83
CA CYS A 82 -3.02 -0.14 -3.27
C CYS A 82 -3.28 -1.41 -4.09
N LEU A 83 -2.70 -2.54 -3.71
CA LEU A 83 -2.96 -3.83 -4.39
C LEU A 83 -4.41 -4.28 -4.22
N ALA A 84 -4.96 -4.17 -3.00
CA ALA A 84 -6.35 -4.50 -2.72
C ALA A 84 -7.31 -3.60 -3.50
N LEU A 85 -7.05 -2.29 -3.53
CA LEU A 85 -7.82 -1.36 -4.36
C LEU A 85 -7.75 -1.71 -5.85
N LYS A 86 -6.57 -2.09 -6.35
CA LYS A 86 -6.39 -2.48 -7.74
C LYS A 86 -7.26 -3.70 -8.08
N TYR A 87 -7.26 -4.69 -7.20
CA TYR A 87 -8.09 -5.89 -7.35
C TYR A 87 -9.59 -5.57 -7.37
N LEU A 88 -10.07 -4.71 -6.46
CA LEU A 88 -11.48 -4.32 -6.40
C LEU A 88 -11.91 -3.57 -7.68
N VAL A 89 -11.05 -2.69 -8.21
CA VAL A 89 -11.30 -1.97 -9.47
C VAL A 89 -11.30 -2.95 -10.65
N ASP A 90 -10.27 -3.79 -10.76
CA ASP A 90 -10.11 -4.70 -11.90
C ASP A 90 -11.18 -5.81 -11.94
N SER A 91 -11.74 -6.16 -10.78
CA SER A 91 -12.85 -7.11 -10.66
C SER A 91 -14.22 -6.48 -10.85
N GLY A 92 -14.30 -5.16 -11.08
CA GLY A 92 -15.56 -4.44 -11.29
C GLY A 92 -16.41 -4.25 -10.03
N TYR A 93 -15.84 -4.41 -8.83
CA TYR A 93 -16.56 -4.15 -7.58
C TYR A 93 -16.70 -2.66 -7.29
N ILE A 94 -15.70 -1.86 -7.68
CA ILE A 94 -15.69 -0.41 -7.47
C ILE A 94 -15.22 0.30 -8.74
N GLU A 95 -15.82 1.45 -9.02
CA GLU A 95 -15.43 2.33 -10.12
C GLU A 95 -14.84 3.64 -9.58
N ALA A 96 -15.41 4.20 -8.52
CA ALA A 96 -14.97 5.47 -7.93
C ALA A 96 -14.85 5.40 -6.42
N ILE A 97 -13.91 6.19 -5.87
CA ILE A 97 -13.75 6.40 -4.43
C ILE A 97 -14.01 7.87 -4.12
N GLY A 98 -14.90 8.11 -3.17
CA GLY A 98 -15.33 9.42 -2.71
C GLY A 98 -14.65 9.87 -1.42
N LYS A 99 -15.40 10.61 -0.61
CA LYS A 99 -14.93 11.22 0.63
C LYS A 99 -14.77 10.19 1.76
N PRO A 100 -13.90 10.46 2.75
CA PRO A 100 -13.88 9.65 3.96
C PRO A 100 -15.22 9.75 4.68
N LEU A 101 -15.76 8.60 5.09
CA LEU A 101 -16.96 8.50 5.93
C LEU A 101 -16.58 8.45 7.41
N GLY A 102 -15.44 7.81 7.73
CA GLY A 102 -14.94 7.73 9.09
C GLY A 102 -13.48 7.30 9.11
N VAL A 103 -12.66 7.98 9.90
CA VAL A 103 -11.23 7.69 10.00
C VAL A 103 -10.92 7.41 11.46
N GLY A 104 -10.42 6.21 11.74
CA GLY A 104 -10.21 5.71 13.09
C GLY A 104 -8.84 5.09 13.31
N LYS A 105 -8.67 4.56 14.53
CA LYS A 105 -7.47 3.82 14.93
C LYS A 105 -7.37 2.49 14.19
N GLU A 106 -8.48 1.80 14.09
CA GLU A 106 -8.56 0.41 13.63
C GLU A 106 -9.07 0.28 12.20
N ALA A 107 -9.68 1.35 11.66
CA ALA A 107 -10.15 1.35 10.29
C ALA A 107 -10.22 2.77 9.71
N ASP A 108 -10.02 2.85 8.39
CA ASP A 108 -10.38 4.02 7.59
C ASP A 108 -11.51 3.61 6.63
N VAL A 109 -12.63 4.30 6.66
CA VAL A 109 -13.83 4.03 5.86
C VAL A 109 -14.06 5.16 4.87
N TYR A 110 -14.24 4.80 3.60
CA TYR A 110 -14.46 5.72 2.50
C TYR A 110 -15.74 5.37 1.74
N ASP A 111 -16.38 6.41 1.22
CA ASP A 111 -17.48 6.29 0.26
C ASP A 111 -16.92 5.81 -1.09
N ALA A 112 -17.70 5.03 -1.83
CA ALA A 112 -17.33 4.50 -3.13
C ALA A 112 -18.57 4.21 -3.99
N LEU A 113 -18.38 4.11 -5.29
CA LEU A 113 -19.42 3.76 -6.26
C LEU A 113 -19.05 2.48 -6.99
N THR A 114 -20.03 1.62 -7.19
CA THR A 114 -19.93 0.47 -8.11
C THR A 114 -20.15 0.92 -9.56
N PRO A 115 -19.81 0.09 -10.57
CA PRO A 115 -20.14 0.38 -11.97
C PRO A 115 -21.65 0.51 -12.26
N ALA A 116 -22.50 -0.03 -11.37
CA ALA A 116 -23.96 0.13 -11.44
C ALA A 116 -24.44 1.43 -10.76
N ASN A 117 -23.52 2.32 -10.39
CA ASN A 117 -23.79 3.58 -9.69
C ASN A 117 -24.42 3.41 -8.29
N GLU A 118 -24.22 2.23 -7.67
CA GLU A 118 -24.65 1.99 -6.29
C GLU A 118 -23.59 2.51 -5.31
N ARG A 119 -24.05 3.10 -4.20
CA ARG A 119 -23.14 3.58 -3.14
C ARG A 119 -22.75 2.44 -2.22
N VAL A 120 -21.43 2.27 -2.07
CA VAL A 120 -20.83 1.26 -1.19
C VAL A 120 -19.76 1.89 -0.32
N ALA A 121 -19.41 1.23 0.79
CA ALA A 121 -18.34 1.69 1.67
C ALA A 121 -17.12 0.78 1.56
N ILE A 122 -15.94 1.38 1.37
CA ILE A 122 -14.66 0.67 1.43
C ILE A 122 -14.08 0.85 2.83
N LYS A 123 -13.81 -0.27 3.52
CA LYS A 123 -13.21 -0.29 4.86
C LYS A 123 -11.79 -0.83 4.79
N PHE A 124 -10.80 0.03 5.01
CA PHE A 124 -9.42 -0.37 5.21
C PHE A 124 -9.20 -0.74 6.67
N HIS A 125 -8.75 -1.97 6.91
CA HIS A 125 -8.38 -2.42 8.26
C HIS A 125 -6.98 -1.92 8.63
N ARG A 126 -6.84 -1.39 9.85
CA ARG A 126 -5.59 -0.83 10.39
C ARG A 126 -5.26 -1.55 11.70
N LEU A 127 -4.46 -2.61 11.61
CA LEU A 127 -3.89 -3.25 12.80
C LEU A 127 -2.57 -2.54 13.17
N GLY A 128 -2.39 -2.16 14.43
CA GLY A 128 -1.11 -1.66 14.94
C GLY A 128 -0.82 -0.16 14.75
N ARG A 129 -1.80 0.69 14.41
CA ARG A 129 -1.63 2.14 14.65
C ARG A 129 -1.52 2.36 16.16
N LEU A 130 -0.32 2.70 16.64
CA LEU A 130 -0.05 2.95 18.06
C LEU A 130 -1.11 3.90 18.65
N SER A 131 -2.00 3.33 19.46
CA SER A 131 -3.23 3.98 19.90
C SER A 131 -3.11 4.70 21.24
N PHE A 132 -1.92 4.73 21.84
CA PHE A 132 -1.68 5.32 23.16
C PHE A 132 -0.42 6.20 23.18
N LYS A 133 -0.52 7.44 22.68
CA LYS A 133 0.45 8.51 23.02
C LYS A 133 -0.09 9.50 24.06
N LYS A 134 -1.20 9.19 24.76
CA LYS A 134 -1.83 10.16 25.68
C LYS A 134 -2.45 9.59 26.96
N THR A 135 -1.88 8.54 27.55
CA THR A 135 -2.23 8.10 28.93
C THR A 135 -1.03 8.12 29.86
N ARG A 136 -0.24 9.20 29.81
CA ARG A 136 0.58 9.61 30.96
C ARG A 136 0.32 11.09 31.22
N ARG A 137 -0.85 11.38 31.79
CA ARG A 137 -1.19 12.69 32.37
C ARG A 137 -1.50 12.46 33.85
N VAL A 138 -0.52 12.86 34.67
CA VAL A 138 -0.61 13.31 36.07
C VAL A 138 -1.12 12.29 37.10
N ARG A 139 -0.21 11.48 37.64
CA ARG A 139 -0.22 11.22 39.09
C ARG A 139 0.85 12.13 39.69
N SER A 140 0.42 13.27 40.22
CA SER A 140 1.22 14.01 41.18
C SER A 140 1.16 13.23 42.49
N TYR A 141 2.30 12.77 42.98
CA TYR A 141 2.50 12.55 44.41
C TYR A 141 2.97 13.89 45.00
#